data_AF-A0A2N2PV11-F1
#
_entry.id   AF-A0A2N2PV11-F1
#
_cell.length_a   1.000
_cell.length_b   1.000
_cell.length_c   1.000
_cell.angle_alpha   90.00
_cell.angle_beta   90.00
_cell.angle_gamma   90.00
#
_symmetry.space_group_name_H-M   'P 1'
#
loop_
_entity.id
_entity.type
_entity.pdbx_description
1 polymer ?
#
loop_
_entity_poly.entity_id
_entity_poly.type
_entity_poly.pdbx_seq_one_letter_code
_entity_poly.pdbx_strand_id
1 'polypeptide(L)'
;MDLAPIIGALAGGLIAIGLSIYFWITAARGGRRTQAVFFLILGLVLIVVSAGLGWQKLGPGNPEPLVVAPRGPVQVRVLTALPVEPWVRAAAQRFNEGSFRQDGQPIEVQVIAMDGLTALGKLDRDDFGALGDRARADLTAQELERLTTTFPTVWIPDSRYLVELANASYKERLGRDVFLTDGEYRARPVAISLFTWGIYQSRAAVLDKTFGAIDWQVIHDAAIAKGGWPELGGDKAWGFFKLVVPNPRRNVGGLAAMIAAAGEYYDRTNISVADVTDPAFQKWLGELMGSLTDVSGASAYTAEDFALFGYSVGDGGQLLESDLLNNMAGIQTRWADPLVIRYPEYLTWFDFPFSIWVGPETTAPEKNAALQFEQFLLMPEIQKLAVQQGLRAANSDVSVTDGDTLFTRWHSQGVEAVVPRTTRMTSPSRDVLLALLRWFDLNVGQ
;
A
#
# COMPACT_ATOMS: atom_id res chain seq x y z
N MET A 1 -1.85 -42.36 24.17
CA MET A 1 -0.71 -43.26 23.92
C MET A 1 -0.77 -44.34 24.96
N ASP A 2 -0.92 -45.59 24.52
CA ASP A 2 -1.02 -46.75 25.41
C ASP A 2 0.39 -47.12 25.92
N LEU A 3 0.61 -47.00 27.24
CA LEU A 3 1.91 -47.21 27.90
C LEU A 3 2.19 -48.69 28.20
N ALA A 4 1.22 -49.58 27.95
CA ALA A 4 1.33 -51.02 28.22
C ALA A 4 2.57 -51.71 27.60
N PRO A 5 2.98 -51.46 26.34
CA PRO A 5 4.11 -52.16 25.75
C PRO A 5 5.48 -51.72 26.32
N ILE A 6 5.60 -50.47 26.77
CA ILE A 6 6.84 -49.93 27.36
C ILE A 6 7.08 -50.53 28.76
N ILE A 7 6.00 -50.67 29.54
CA ILE A 7 6.04 -51.29 30.88
C ILE A 7 6.39 -52.78 30.75
N GLY A 8 5.87 -53.48 29.74
CA GLY A 8 6.18 -54.88 29.48
C GLY A 8 7.66 -55.14 29.16
N ALA A 9 8.27 -54.28 28.34
CA ALA A 9 9.69 -54.40 27.97
C ALA A 9 10.64 -54.10 29.15
N LEU A 10 10.33 -53.08 29.97
CA LEU A 10 11.10 -52.75 31.16
C LEU A 10 10.99 -53.82 32.25
N ALA A 11 9.79 -54.40 32.43
CA ALA A 11 9.58 -55.50 33.37
C ALA A 11 10.36 -56.77 32.96
N GLY A 12 10.39 -57.10 31.67
CA GLY A 12 11.18 -58.23 31.15
C GLY A 12 12.69 -58.06 31.35
N GLY A 13 13.21 -56.85 31.15
CA GLY A 13 14.62 -56.53 31.38
C GLY A 13 15.05 -56.64 32.84
N LEU A 14 14.21 -56.15 33.76
CA LEU A 14 14.48 -56.23 35.20
C LEU A 14 14.45 -57.68 35.72
N ILE A 15 13.55 -58.51 35.20
CA ILE A 15 13.49 -59.95 35.55
C ILE A 15 14.75 -60.68 35.05
N ALA A 16 15.21 -60.38 33.83
CA ALA A 16 16.43 -60.97 33.29
C ALA A 16 17.69 -60.58 34.09
N ILE A 17 17.77 -59.32 34.55
CA ILE A 17 18.85 -58.84 35.42
C ILE A 17 18.78 -59.49 36.81
N GLY A 18 17.58 -59.58 37.39
CA GLY A 18 17.38 -60.25 38.68
C GLY A 18 17.75 -61.74 38.64
N LEU A 19 17.36 -62.45 37.58
CA LEU A 19 17.72 -63.85 37.38
C LEU A 19 19.24 -64.02 37.18
N SER A 20 19.89 -63.15 36.41
CA SER A 20 21.34 -63.25 36.19
C SER A 20 22.16 -62.96 37.46
N ILE A 21 21.69 -62.06 38.33
CA ILE A 21 22.28 -61.83 39.67
C ILE A 21 22.03 -63.06 40.57
N TYR A 22 20.83 -63.62 40.57
CA TYR A 22 20.48 -64.81 41.36
C TYR A 22 21.34 -66.03 40.97
N PHE A 23 21.52 -66.28 39.67
CA PHE A 23 22.37 -67.36 39.17
C PHE A 23 23.86 -67.12 39.46
N TRP A 24 24.32 -65.86 39.49
CA TRP A 24 25.69 -65.53 39.86
C TRP A 24 25.98 -65.78 41.35
N ILE A 25 25.03 -65.45 42.22
CA ILE A 25 25.15 -65.66 43.67
C ILE A 25 25.05 -67.16 44.03
N THR A 26 24.17 -67.91 43.36
CA THR A 26 23.96 -69.34 43.64
C THR A 26 25.02 -70.26 43.04
N ALA A 27 25.73 -69.83 41.98
CA ALA A 27 26.77 -70.61 41.32
C ALA A 27 28.20 -70.34 41.83
N ALA A 28 28.37 -69.63 42.96
CA ALA A 28 29.67 -69.26 43.54
C ALA A 28 30.54 -70.43 44.08
N ARG A 29 30.31 -71.67 43.64
CA ARG A 29 31.19 -72.81 43.86
C ARG A 29 31.37 -73.63 42.58
N GLY A 30 32.14 -73.11 41.62
CA GLY A 30 32.74 -73.94 40.57
C GLY A 30 33.11 -73.26 39.25
N GLY A 31 34.42 -73.06 39.03
CA GLY A 31 35.12 -73.21 37.75
C GLY A 31 34.89 -72.20 36.61
N ARG A 32 35.98 -71.88 35.88
CA ARG A 32 36.06 -70.99 34.68
C ARG A 32 34.98 -71.18 33.60
N ARG A 33 34.25 -72.31 33.59
CA ARG A 33 33.14 -72.57 32.66
C ARG A 33 31.90 -71.73 32.92
N THR A 34 31.63 -71.38 34.18
CA THR A 34 30.43 -70.61 34.57
C THR A 34 30.56 -69.13 34.20
N GLN A 35 31.78 -68.59 34.24
CA GLN A 35 32.09 -67.23 33.73
C GLN A 35 31.94 -67.14 32.21
N ALA A 36 32.35 -68.17 31.46
CA ALA A 36 32.21 -68.19 30.01
C ALA A 36 30.72 -68.17 29.57
N VAL A 37 29.86 -68.90 30.27
CA VAL A 37 28.41 -68.91 29.98
C VAL A 37 27.78 -67.55 30.28
N PHE A 38 28.20 -66.88 31.35
CA PHE A 38 27.72 -65.53 31.69
C PHE A 38 28.05 -64.50 30.60
N PHE A 39 29.30 -64.45 30.13
CA PHE A 39 29.69 -63.54 29.06
C PHE A 39 29.03 -63.86 27.72
N LEU A 40 28.75 -65.15 27.45
CA LEU A 40 28.03 -65.57 26.24
C LEU A 40 26.58 -65.10 26.26
N ILE A 41 25.88 -65.23 27.40
CA ILE A 41 24.51 -64.73 27.57
C ILE A 41 24.48 -63.21 27.47
N LEU A 42 25.42 -62.51 28.12
CA LEU A 42 25.50 -61.05 28.06
C LEU A 42 25.75 -60.54 26.64
N GLY A 43 26.63 -61.21 25.89
CA GLY A 43 26.86 -60.92 24.48
C GLY A 43 25.63 -61.14 23.61
N LEU A 44 24.88 -62.22 23.85
CA LEU A 44 23.65 -62.52 23.12
C LEU A 44 22.55 -61.47 23.40
N VAL A 45 22.41 -61.04 24.66
CA VAL A 45 21.46 -59.98 25.05
C VAL A 45 21.85 -58.66 24.39
N LEU A 46 23.13 -58.29 24.38
CA LEU A 46 23.61 -57.08 23.70
C LEU A 46 23.33 -57.12 22.20
N ILE A 47 23.51 -58.27 21.55
CA ILE A 47 23.20 -58.43 20.11
C ILE A 47 21.71 -58.26 19.85
N VAL A 48 20.84 -58.86 20.67
CA VAL A 48 19.38 -58.75 20.52
C VAL A 48 18.91 -57.30 20.73
N VAL A 49 19.46 -56.60 21.73
CA VAL A 49 19.14 -55.19 21.98
C VAL A 49 19.66 -54.30 20.86
N SER A 50 20.87 -54.56 20.34
CA SER A 50 21.46 -53.82 19.22
C SER A 50 20.67 -54.03 17.92
N ALA A 51 20.25 -55.27 17.65
CA ALA A 51 19.42 -55.61 16.50
C ALA A 51 18.02 -54.99 16.62
N GLY A 52 17.42 -54.98 17.81
CA GLY A 52 16.14 -54.32 18.07
C GLY A 52 16.19 -52.81 17.85
N LEU A 53 17.24 -52.14 18.35
CA LEU A 53 17.45 -50.70 18.13
C LEU A 53 17.78 -50.38 16.66
N GLY A 54 18.51 -51.26 15.97
CA GLY A 54 18.78 -51.14 14.53
C GLY A 54 17.51 -51.28 13.69
N TRP A 55 16.65 -52.26 14.02
CA TRP A 55 15.37 -52.48 13.33
C TRP A 55 14.37 -51.35 13.58
N GLN A 56 14.41 -50.72 14.76
CA GLN A 56 13.59 -49.55 15.08
C GLN A 56 14.03 -48.28 14.31
N LYS A 57 15.29 -48.21 13.88
CA LYS A 57 15.81 -47.10 13.04
C LYS A 57 15.70 -47.34 11.53
N LEU A 58 15.69 -48.60 11.09
CA LEU A 58 15.76 -48.98 9.67
C LEU A 58 14.50 -49.72 9.16
N GLY A 59 13.52 -49.99 10.04
CA GLY A 59 12.29 -50.69 9.69
C GLY A 59 11.37 -49.84 8.80
N PRO A 60 10.77 -50.41 7.73
CA PRO A 60 9.97 -49.69 6.72
C PRO A 60 8.58 -49.26 7.21
N GLY A 61 8.40 -49.01 8.51
CA GLY A 61 7.09 -48.76 9.14
C GLY A 61 7.09 -47.71 10.25
N ASN A 62 8.19 -46.96 10.47
CA ASN A 62 8.08 -45.74 11.25
C ASN A 62 7.42 -44.68 10.35
N PRO A 63 6.26 -44.13 10.70
CA PRO A 63 5.88 -42.85 10.15
C PRO A 63 7.00 -41.90 10.55
N GLU A 64 7.71 -41.35 9.55
CA GLU A 64 8.56 -40.20 9.82
C GLU A 64 7.69 -39.22 10.64
N PRO A 65 8.17 -38.73 11.79
CA PRO A 65 7.47 -37.61 12.41
C PRO A 65 7.32 -36.59 11.29
N LEU A 66 6.09 -36.17 10.98
CA LEU A 66 5.82 -35.10 10.05
C LEU A 66 6.66 -33.93 10.53
N VAL A 67 7.88 -33.82 10.01
CA VAL A 67 8.70 -32.64 10.15
C VAL A 67 7.88 -31.66 9.38
N VAL A 68 7.10 -30.85 10.10
CA VAL A 68 6.53 -29.64 9.57
C VAL A 68 7.76 -28.89 9.09
N ALA A 69 8.06 -29.02 7.79
CA ALA A 69 9.08 -28.23 7.15
C ALA A 69 8.82 -26.80 7.63
N PRO A 70 9.82 -26.08 8.18
CA PRO A 70 9.61 -24.74 8.65
C PRO A 70 8.97 -23.98 7.49
N ARG A 71 7.67 -23.72 7.60
CA ARG A 71 6.98 -22.86 6.65
C ARG A 71 7.63 -21.51 6.90
N GLY A 72 8.30 -20.98 5.88
CA GLY A 72 8.95 -19.68 5.95
C GLY A 72 7.95 -18.60 6.41
N PRO A 73 8.40 -17.36 6.60
CA PRO A 73 7.49 -16.28 6.97
C PRO A 73 6.31 -16.18 6.00
N VAL A 74 5.13 -15.84 6.54
CA VAL A 74 3.97 -15.48 5.73
C VAL A 74 4.28 -14.13 5.07
N GLN A 75 4.51 -14.16 3.76
CA GLN A 75 4.89 -12.98 2.99
C GLN A 75 3.67 -12.12 2.66
N VAL A 76 3.73 -10.83 2.99
CA VAL A 76 2.74 -9.82 2.63
C VAL A 76 3.41 -8.80 1.71
N ARG A 77 3.05 -8.84 0.43
CA ARG A 77 3.65 -7.96 -0.58
C ARG A 77 2.72 -6.80 -0.89
N VAL A 78 3.18 -5.59 -0.62
CA VAL A 78 2.38 -4.36 -0.66
C VAL A 78 2.87 -3.46 -1.79
N LEU A 79 2.11 -3.38 -2.89
CA LEU A 79 2.31 -2.33 -3.89
C LEU A 79 1.86 -1.00 -3.29
N THR A 80 2.73 -0.01 -3.25
CA THR A 80 2.45 1.25 -2.54
C THR A 80 2.71 2.46 -3.43
N ALA A 81 1.71 3.34 -3.51
CA ALA A 81 1.79 4.62 -4.19
C ALA A 81 2.89 5.50 -3.61
N LEU A 82 3.60 6.19 -4.49
CA LEU A 82 4.80 6.97 -4.16
C LEU A 82 4.59 7.99 -3.02
N PRO A 83 3.46 8.74 -2.94
CA PRO A 83 3.28 9.76 -1.89
C PRO A 83 3.24 9.21 -0.46
N VAL A 84 2.84 7.94 -0.26
CA VAL A 84 2.74 7.30 1.07
C VAL A 84 3.82 6.25 1.29
N GLU A 85 4.59 5.93 0.27
CA GLU A 85 5.58 4.86 0.29
C GLU A 85 6.63 5.01 1.39
N PRO A 86 7.21 6.21 1.65
CA PRO A 86 8.22 6.35 2.71
C PRO A 86 7.65 6.02 4.10
N TRP A 87 6.41 6.44 4.37
CA TRP A 87 5.73 6.14 5.63
C TRP A 87 5.40 4.64 5.74
N VAL A 88 4.81 4.04 4.70
CA VAL A 88 4.44 2.61 4.71
C VAL A 88 5.68 1.73 4.82
N ARG A 89 6.78 2.06 4.14
CA ARG A 89 8.07 1.34 4.26
C ARG A 89 8.62 1.42 5.68
N ALA A 90 8.61 2.60 6.29
CA ALA A 90 9.08 2.76 7.66
C ALA A 90 8.17 2.05 8.67
N ALA A 91 6.86 1.95 8.41
CA ALA A 91 5.94 1.15 9.22
C ALA A 91 6.17 -0.36 9.03
N ALA A 92 6.38 -0.82 7.80
CA ALA A 92 6.70 -2.22 7.50
C ALA A 92 7.99 -2.68 8.19
N GLN A 93 9.02 -1.83 8.23
CA GLN A 93 10.25 -2.12 8.98
C GLN A 93 9.95 -2.35 10.47
N ARG A 94 9.21 -1.46 11.11
CA ARG A 94 8.80 -1.60 12.53
C ARG A 94 7.93 -2.83 12.77
N PHE A 95 7.04 -3.14 11.83
CA PHE A 95 6.20 -4.33 11.90
C PHE A 95 7.05 -5.60 11.82
N ASN A 96 8.00 -5.67 10.89
CA ASN A 96 8.89 -6.82 10.71
C ASN A 96 9.89 -7.01 11.87
N GLU A 97 10.28 -5.92 12.55
CA GLU A 97 11.05 -5.97 13.80
C GLU A 97 10.20 -6.46 14.98
N GLY A 98 8.88 -6.36 14.87
CA GLY A 98 7.92 -6.86 15.83
C GLY A 98 7.81 -8.40 15.82
N SER A 99 7.13 -8.95 16.82
CA SER A 99 6.88 -10.39 16.94
C SER A 99 5.51 -10.82 16.37
N PHE A 100 5.08 -10.19 15.27
CA PHE A 100 3.79 -10.49 14.65
C PHE A 100 3.82 -11.87 13.98
N ARG A 101 2.75 -12.65 14.18
CA ARG A 101 2.65 -14.03 13.68
C ARG A 101 1.26 -14.31 13.11
N GLN A 102 1.21 -15.14 12.08
CA GLN A 102 0.01 -15.72 11.53
C GLN A 102 0.14 -17.25 11.56
N ASP A 103 -0.79 -17.94 12.20
CA ASP A 103 -0.79 -19.40 12.34
C ASP A 103 0.55 -19.97 12.86
N GLY A 104 1.15 -19.26 13.82
CA GLY A 104 2.43 -19.60 14.44
C GLY A 104 3.67 -19.24 13.61
N GLN A 105 3.52 -18.82 12.36
CA GLN A 105 4.62 -18.38 11.48
C GLN A 105 4.85 -16.87 11.63
N PRO A 106 6.10 -16.39 11.56
CA PRO A 106 6.38 -14.95 11.48
C PRO A 106 5.75 -14.34 10.23
N ILE A 107 5.32 -13.09 10.32
CA ILE A 107 4.86 -12.32 9.16
C ILE A 107 6.02 -11.48 8.65
N GLU A 108 6.20 -11.41 7.34
CA GLU A 108 7.16 -10.50 6.71
C GLU A 108 6.44 -9.63 5.68
N VAL A 109 6.52 -8.31 5.87
CA VAL A 109 5.92 -7.30 4.98
C VAL A 109 6.98 -6.74 4.05
N GLN A 110 6.75 -6.84 2.74
CA GLN A 110 7.61 -6.26 1.72
C GLN A 110 6.88 -5.13 0.98
N VAL A 111 7.46 -3.93 1.02
CA VAL A 111 6.92 -2.74 0.34
C VAL A 111 7.58 -2.54 -1.02
N ILE A 112 6.76 -2.50 -2.07
CA ILE A 112 7.15 -2.29 -3.46
C ILE A 112 6.61 -0.92 -3.89
N ALA A 113 7.50 0.04 -4.10
CA ALA A 113 7.15 1.37 -4.59
C ALA A 113 6.67 1.28 -6.05
N MET A 114 5.50 1.83 -6.34
CA MET A 114 4.96 1.87 -7.70
C MET A 114 3.98 3.03 -7.88
N ASP A 115 4.12 3.77 -8.97
CA ASP A 115 3.14 4.78 -9.38
C ASP A 115 1.75 4.13 -9.59
N GLY A 116 0.69 4.82 -9.16
CA GLY A 116 -0.67 4.30 -9.14
C GLY A 116 -1.21 3.94 -10.53
N LEU A 117 -0.95 4.76 -11.56
CA LEU A 117 -1.36 4.47 -12.94
C LEU A 117 -0.51 3.36 -13.56
N THR A 118 0.77 3.28 -13.19
CA THR A 118 1.65 2.17 -13.59
C THR A 118 1.16 0.84 -13.00
N ALA A 119 0.78 0.83 -11.72
CA ALA A 119 0.21 -0.33 -11.04
C ALA A 119 -1.14 -0.74 -11.68
N LEU A 120 -2.02 0.23 -11.93
CA LEU A 120 -3.29 0.00 -12.64
C LEU A 120 -3.04 -0.60 -14.02
N GLY A 121 -2.12 -0.04 -14.81
CA GLY A 121 -1.79 -0.57 -16.13
C GLY A 121 -1.26 -2.01 -16.10
N LYS A 122 -0.50 -2.38 -15.06
CA LYS A 122 -0.04 -3.76 -14.84
C LYS A 122 -1.20 -4.71 -14.49
N LEU A 123 -2.13 -4.26 -13.65
CA LEU A 123 -3.36 -4.99 -13.33
C LEU A 123 -4.23 -5.18 -14.58
N ASP A 124 -4.42 -4.11 -15.36
CA ASP A 124 -5.22 -4.13 -16.59
C ASP A 124 -4.65 -5.06 -17.66
N ARG A 125 -3.32 -5.15 -17.79
CA ARG A 125 -2.68 -6.08 -18.73
C ARG A 125 -2.49 -7.49 -18.17
N ASP A 126 -2.87 -7.73 -16.92
CA ASP A 126 -2.60 -8.96 -16.18
C ASP A 126 -1.11 -9.30 -16.05
N ASP A 127 -0.24 -8.28 -15.97
CA ASP A 127 1.22 -8.45 -15.91
C ASP A 127 1.66 -9.23 -14.64
N PHE A 128 0.83 -9.23 -13.60
CA PHE A 128 1.06 -10.01 -12.37
C PHE A 128 0.67 -11.49 -12.52
N GLY A 129 -0.15 -11.84 -13.52
CA GLY A 129 -0.57 -13.21 -13.84
C GLY A 129 -1.62 -13.74 -12.89
N ALA A 130 -2.86 -13.24 -12.98
CA ALA A 130 -3.98 -13.83 -12.26
C ALA A 130 -4.24 -15.26 -12.77
N LEU A 131 -4.58 -16.17 -11.86
CA LEU A 131 -4.85 -17.58 -12.13
C LEU A 131 -6.23 -17.82 -12.74
N GLY A 132 -7.14 -16.84 -12.64
CA GLY A 132 -8.53 -16.98 -13.05
C GLY A 132 -9.24 -18.08 -12.27
N ASP A 133 -9.57 -19.18 -12.97
CA ASP A 133 -10.24 -20.36 -12.41
C ASP A 133 -9.27 -21.48 -11.98
N ARG A 134 -7.97 -21.35 -12.29
CA ARG A 134 -6.96 -22.35 -11.87
C ARG A 134 -6.77 -22.30 -10.35
N ALA A 135 -6.63 -23.47 -9.72
CA ALA A 135 -6.23 -23.53 -8.31
C ALA A 135 -4.71 -23.43 -8.18
N ARG A 136 -4.21 -22.87 -7.06
CA ARG A 136 -2.76 -22.87 -6.76
C ARG A 136 -2.17 -24.29 -6.72
N ALA A 137 -2.98 -25.29 -6.37
CA ALA A 137 -2.58 -26.69 -6.33
C ALA A 137 -2.24 -27.28 -7.71
N ASP A 138 -2.73 -26.65 -8.78
CA ASP A 138 -2.51 -27.08 -10.17
C ASP A 138 -1.26 -26.44 -10.80
N LEU A 139 -0.51 -25.64 -10.03
CA LEU A 139 0.70 -24.96 -10.50
C LEU A 139 1.91 -25.88 -10.39
N THR A 140 2.76 -25.84 -11.42
CA THR A 140 4.12 -26.38 -11.33
C THR A 140 4.92 -25.64 -10.25
N ALA A 141 5.99 -26.26 -9.75
CA ALA A 141 6.85 -25.62 -8.75
C ALA A 141 7.38 -24.24 -9.21
N GLN A 142 7.73 -24.12 -10.49
CA GLN A 142 8.22 -22.87 -11.07
C GLN A 142 7.12 -21.80 -11.20
N GLU A 143 5.90 -22.19 -11.60
CA GLU A 143 4.76 -21.27 -11.64
C GLU A 143 4.40 -20.79 -10.23
N LEU A 144 4.41 -21.70 -9.25
CA LEU A 144 4.12 -21.36 -7.86
C LEU A 144 5.19 -20.41 -7.28
N GLU A 145 6.47 -20.68 -7.54
CA GLU A 145 7.57 -19.80 -7.15
C GLU A 145 7.45 -18.41 -7.79
N ARG A 146 7.10 -18.34 -9.08
CA ARG A 146 6.84 -17.07 -9.75
C ARG A 146 5.66 -16.35 -9.10
N LEU A 147 4.53 -17.03 -8.88
CA LEU A 147 3.35 -16.44 -8.26
C LEU A 147 3.68 -15.85 -6.88
N THR A 148 4.35 -16.62 -6.01
CA THR A 148 4.69 -16.16 -4.65
C THR A 148 5.68 -14.99 -4.66
N THR A 149 6.58 -14.94 -5.63
CA THR A 149 7.58 -13.86 -5.75
C THR A 149 7.10 -12.62 -6.49
N THR A 150 6.11 -12.73 -7.40
CA THR A 150 5.66 -11.61 -8.26
C THR A 150 4.24 -11.12 -8.03
N PHE A 151 3.31 -11.92 -7.49
CA PHE A 151 1.91 -11.50 -7.28
C PHE A 151 1.67 -10.67 -6.00
N PRO A 152 1.13 -9.44 -6.07
CA PRO A 152 0.95 -8.61 -4.88
C PRO A 152 -0.17 -9.12 -3.97
N THR A 153 0.05 -9.06 -2.64
CA THR A 153 -0.99 -9.36 -1.65
C THR A 153 -1.92 -8.17 -1.44
N VAL A 154 -1.35 -6.98 -1.46
CA VAL A 154 -2.02 -5.71 -1.18
C VAL A 154 -1.62 -4.67 -2.22
N TRP A 155 -2.57 -3.80 -2.53
CA TRP A 155 -2.31 -2.56 -3.24
C TRP A 155 -2.81 -1.37 -2.40
N ILE A 156 -1.95 -0.37 -2.21
CA ILE A 156 -2.25 0.94 -1.64
C ILE A 156 -2.07 1.97 -2.78
N PRO A 157 -3.09 2.19 -3.64
CA PRO A 157 -3.06 3.23 -4.66
C PRO A 157 -3.22 4.63 -4.05
N ASP A 158 -3.00 5.67 -4.85
CA ASP A 158 -3.23 7.07 -4.48
C ASP A 158 -4.69 7.35 -4.09
N SER A 159 -5.65 6.72 -4.77
CA SER A 159 -7.08 6.96 -4.57
C SER A 159 -7.91 5.71 -4.84
N ARG A 160 -9.03 5.60 -4.12
CA ARG A 160 -10.07 4.57 -4.32
C ARG A 160 -10.51 4.39 -5.77
N TYR A 161 -10.55 5.44 -6.58
CA TYR A 161 -11.00 5.27 -7.96
C TYR A 161 -10.10 4.32 -8.77
N LEU A 162 -8.81 4.21 -8.45
CA LEU A 162 -7.91 3.25 -9.11
C LEU A 162 -8.30 1.81 -8.79
N VAL A 163 -8.75 1.55 -7.56
CA VAL A 163 -9.31 0.27 -7.14
C VAL A 163 -10.57 -0.06 -7.93
N GLU A 164 -11.45 0.92 -8.11
CA GLU A 164 -12.69 0.77 -8.90
C GLU A 164 -12.40 0.48 -10.38
N LEU A 165 -11.41 1.16 -10.98
CA LEU A 165 -10.98 0.89 -12.35
C LEU A 165 -10.40 -0.52 -12.51
N ALA A 166 -9.55 -0.96 -11.57
CA ALA A 166 -9.00 -2.31 -11.57
C ALA A 166 -10.11 -3.37 -11.40
N ASN A 167 -11.04 -3.17 -10.46
CA ASN A 167 -12.19 -4.06 -10.26
C ASN A 167 -13.04 -4.16 -11.54
N ALA A 168 -13.29 -3.05 -12.23
CA ALA A 168 -14.07 -3.10 -13.46
C ALA A 168 -13.39 -3.92 -14.56
N SER A 169 -12.07 -3.80 -14.70
CA SER A 169 -11.25 -4.59 -15.63
C SER A 169 -11.30 -6.09 -15.28
N TYR A 170 -11.12 -6.42 -14.00
CA TYR A 170 -11.15 -7.82 -13.55
C TYR A 170 -12.56 -8.42 -13.50
N LYS A 171 -13.61 -7.62 -13.30
CA LYS A 171 -14.99 -8.10 -13.36
C LYS A 171 -15.38 -8.50 -14.78
N GLU A 172 -14.91 -7.76 -15.78
CA GLU A 172 -15.06 -8.12 -17.20
C GLU A 172 -14.29 -9.41 -17.55
N ARG A 173 -13.09 -9.58 -16.98
CA ARG A 173 -12.22 -10.75 -17.23
C ARG A 173 -12.64 -12.02 -16.47
N LEU A 174 -12.99 -11.88 -15.19
CA LEU A 174 -13.12 -12.98 -14.22
C LEU A 174 -14.55 -13.11 -13.63
N GLY A 175 -15.46 -12.20 -13.96
CA GLY A 175 -16.83 -12.21 -13.44
C GLY A 175 -16.96 -11.85 -11.95
N ARG A 176 -15.89 -11.37 -11.30
CA ARG A 176 -15.85 -11.01 -9.87
C ARG A 176 -14.97 -9.81 -9.60
N ASP A 177 -15.24 -9.12 -8.50
CA ASP A 177 -14.35 -8.08 -7.96
C ASP A 177 -13.15 -8.74 -7.28
N VAL A 178 -11.98 -8.12 -7.42
CA VAL A 178 -10.70 -8.61 -6.85
C VAL A 178 -10.28 -7.82 -5.63
N PHE A 179 -10.83 -6.62 -5.43
CA PHE A 179 -10.72 -5.83 -4.22
C PHE A 179 -12.13 -5.60 -3.66
N LEU A 180 -12.34 -5.94 -2.38
CA LEU A 180 -13.67 -5.85 -1.78
C LEU A 180 -14.00 -4.42 -1.33
N THR A 181 -15.28 -4.06 -1.44
CA THR A 181 -15.81 -2.78 -0.95
C THR A 181 -16.47 -2.91 0.43
N ASP A 182 -16.80 -4.15 0.85
CA ASP A 182 -17.43 -4.48 2.12
C ASP A 182 -16.77 -5.70 2.81
N GLY A 183 -17.23 -5.99 4.03
CA GLY A 183 -16.67 -7.06 4.85
C GLY A 183 -15.35 -6.70 5.55
N GLU A 184 -14.65 -7.74 5.99
CA GLU A 184 -13.43 -7.64 6.79
C GLU A 184 -12.25 -7.12 5.96
N TYR A 185 -12.05 -7.68 4.75
CA TYR A 185 -10.98 -7.31 3.81
C TYR A 185 -11.32 -6.13 2.88
N ARG A 186 -12.34 -5.34 3.22
CA ARG A 186 -12.72 -4.17 2.41
C ARG A 186 -11.57 -3.18 2.28
N ALA A 187 -11.50 -2.49 1.16
CA ALA A 187 -10.56 -1.39 0.97
C ALA A 187 -10.83 -0.25 1.98
N ARG A 188 -9.86 0.05 2.85
CA ARG A 188 -9.96 1.13 3.87
C ARG A 188 -8.86 2.17 3.72
N PRO A 189 -9.17 3.46 3.90
CA PRO A 189 -8.15 4.49 3.97
C PRO A 189 -7.15 4.23 5.10
N VAL A 190 -5.84 4.31 4.80
CA VAL A 190 -4.79 4.22 5.84
C VAL A 190 -4.07 5.55 6.08
N ALA A 191 -4.16 6.49 5.14
CA ALA A 191 -3.70 7.87 5.28
C ALA A 191 -4.54 8.74 4.35
N ILE A 192 -4.49 10.06 4.55
CA ILE A 192 -5.21 11.01 3.71
C ILE A 192 -4.26 12.14 3.27
N SER A 193 -4.36 12.56 2.02
CA SER A 193 -3.78 13.82 1.52
C SER A 193 -4.83 14.54 0.70
N LEU A 194 -4.82 15.87 0.72
CA LEU A 194 -5.80 16.68 0.02
C LEU A 194 -5.20 17.28 -1.24
N PHE A 195 -6.02 17.49 -2.26
CA PHE A 195 -5.58 18.17 -3.48
C PHE A 195 -5.83 19.68 -3.35
N THR A 196 -4.75 20.43 -3.20
CA THR A 196 -4.78 21.83 -2.82
C THR A 196 -4.04 22.70 -3.82
N TRP A 197 -4.41 23.98 -3.90
CA TRP A 197 -3.64 24.97 -4.61
C TRP A 197 -2.36 25.30 -3.85
N GLY A 198 -1.21 25.11 -4.49
CA GLY A 198 0.06 25.73 -4.09
C GLY A 198 0.37 26.86 -5.05
N ILE A 199 0.33 28.11 -4.59
CA ILE A 199 0.53 29.31 -5.43
C ILE A 199 1.59 30.19 -4.77
N TYR A 200 2.49 30.79 -5.55
CA TYR A 200 3.45 31.75 -5.02
C TYR A 200 2.72 32.89 -4.31
N GLN A 201 3.18 33.26 -3.11
CA GLN A 201 2.48 34.21 -2.24
C GLN A 201 2.23 35.54 -2.96
N SER A 202 3.22 36.05 -3.69
CA SER A 202 3.05 37.29 -4.46
C SER A 202 2.00 37.18 -5.56
N ARG A 203 1.83 35.99 -6.17
CA ARG A 203 0.83 35.72 -7.22
C ARG A 203 -0.55 35.56 -6.62
N ALA A 204 -0.66 34.78 -5.54
CA ALA A 204 -1.90 34.60 -4.79
C ALA A 204 -2.44 35.95 -4.30
N ALA A 205 -1.59 36.85 -3.81
CA ALA A 205 -2.01 38.18 -3.35
C ALA A 205 -2.62 39.05 -4.47
N VAL A 206 -2.16 38.91 -5.71
CA VAL A 206 -2.76 39.58 -6.87
C VAL A 206 -4.11 38.97 -7.21
N LEU A 207 -4.22 37.65 -7.24
CA LEU A 207 -5.49 36.95 -7.50
C LEU A 207 -6.52 37.27 -6.40
N ASP A 208 -6.13 37.21 -5.13
CA ASP A 208 -6.97 37.54 -3.97
C ASP A 208 -7.52 38.98 -4.08
N LYS A 209 -6.70 39.92 -4.52
CA LYS A 209 -7.09 41.33 -4.68
C LYS A 209 -8.03 41.56 -5.86
N THR A 210 -7.81 40.85 -6.97
CA THR A 210 -8.55 41.08 -8.23
C THR A 210 -9.87 40.31 -8.27
N PHE A 211 -9.90 39.08 -7.76
CA PHE A 211 -11.03 38.17 -7.89
C PHE A 211 -11.66 37.76 -6.55
N GLY A 212 -10.95 37.91 -5.42
CA GLY A 212 -11.40 37.40 -4.13
C GLY A 212 -10.91 35.96 -3.90
N ALA A 213 -11.77 35.08 -3.39
CA ALA A 213 -11.36 33.71 -3.08
C ALA A 213 -10.86 32.97 -4.33
N ILE A 214 -9.71 32.30 -4.21
CA ILE A 214 -9.12 31.54 -5.32
C ILE A 214 -9.84 30.21 -5.48
N ASP A 215 -10.52 30.07 -6.60
CA ASP A 215 -11.28 28.89 -7.01
C ASP A 215 -10.90 28.51 -8.46
N TRP A 216 -11.45 27.43 -9.01
CA TRP A 216 -11.23 27.01 -10.39
C TRP A 216 -11.66 28.06 -11.43
N GLN A 217 -12.70 28.86 -11.17
CA GLN A 217 -13.11 29.93 -12.09
C GLN A 217 -12.05 31.05 -12.14
N VAL A 218 -11.53 31.46 -10.98
CA VAL A 218 -10.43 32.42 -10.88
C VAL A 218 -9.17 31.90 -11.57
N ILE A 219 -8.84 30.62 -11.36
CA ILE A 219 -7.68 30.00 -12.02
C ILE A 219 -7.87 29.91 -13.54
N HIS A 220 -9.08 29.56 -14.01
CA HIS A 220 -9.43 29.59 -15.43
C HIS A 220 -9.23 30.99 -16.01
N ASP A 221 -9.83 32.01 -15.41
CA ASP A 221 -9.79 33.39 -15.91
C ASP A 221 -8.37 33.95 -15.91
N ALA A 222 -7.57 33.61 -14.88
CA ALA A 222 -6.15 33.95 -14.84
C ALA A 222 -5.36 33.28 -15.97
N ALA A 223 -5.62 31.99 -16.23
CA ALA A 223 -4.86 31.21 -17.20
C ALA A 223 -5.19 31.57 -18.66
N ILE A 224 -6.38 32.09 -18.95
CA ILE A 224 -6.77 32.54 -20.30
C ILE A 224 -6.57 34.04 -20.56
N ALA A 225 -6.08 34.79 -19.57
CA ALA A 225 -5.85 36.22 -19.67
C ALA A 225 -4.79 36.55 -20.74
N LYS A 226 -5.22 37.12 -21.86
CA LYS A 226 -4.36 37.42 -23.02
C LYS A 226 -3.33 38.51 -22.74
N GLY A 227 -3.60 39.39 -21.78
CA GLY A 227 -2.66 40.39 -21.30
C GLY A 227 -1.71 39.88 -20.22
N GLY A 228 -1.87 38.64 -19.75
CA GLY A 228 -1.08 38.03 -18.70
C GLY A 228 -1.22 38.75 -17.35
N TRP A 229 -0.21 38.64 -16.50
CA TRP A 229 -0.17 39.30 -15.19
C TRP A 229 -0.49 40.79 -15.20
N PRO A 230 -0.08 41.62 -16.18
CA PRO A 230 -0.53 43.01 -16.29
C PRO A 230 -2.04 43.21 -16.31
N GLU A 231 -2.79 42.34 -17.00
CA GLU A 231 -4.26 42.38 -17.04
C GLU A 231 -4.86 41.99 -15.69
N LEU A 232 -4.21 41.04 -14.99
CA LEU A 232 -4.60 40.57 -13.66
C LEU A 232 -4.21 41.54 -12.52
N GLY A 233 -3.45 42.60 -12.83
CA GLY A 233 -2.95 43.57 -11.85
C GLY A 233 -1.61 43.21 -11.19
N GLY A 234 -0.88 42.24 -11.74
CA GLY A 234 0.44 41.79 -11.30
C GLY A 234 1.61 42.41 -12.08
N ASP A 235 2.82 41.94 -11.77
CA ASP A 235 4.04 42.43 -12.40
C ASP A 235 4.15 41.93 -13.85
N LYS A 236 4.42 42.84 -14.78
CA LYS A 236 4.67 42.53 -16.19
C LYS A 236 5.82 41.55 -16.39
N ALA A 237 6.82 41.56 -15.51
CA ALA A 237 7.97 40.66 -15.59
C ALA A 237 7.59 39.17 -15.42
N TRP A 238 6.42 38.86 -14.85
CA TRP A 238 5.95 37.49 -14.65
C TRP A 238 5.38 36.87 -15.94
N GLY A 239 4.98 37.69 -16.92
CA GLY A 239 4.42 37.21 -18.20
C GLY A 239 2.98 36.74 -18.06
N PHE A 240 2.68 35.55 -18.57
CA PHE A 240 1.35 34.92 -18.45
C PHE A 240 1.24 34.09 -17.17
N PHE A 241 0.03 33.91 -16.66
CA PHE A 241 -0.22 32.97 -15.57
C PHE A 241 0.09 31.55 -16.05
N LYS A 242 1.03 30.88 -15.39
CA LYS A 242 1.42 29.51 -15.73
C LYS A 242 0.78 28.52 -14.76
N LEU A 243 -0.32 27.92 -15.18
CA LEU A 243 -1.00 26.89 -14.42
C LEU A 243 -0.24 25.56 -14.49
N VAL A 244 -0.10 24.91 -13.34
CA VAL A 244 0.47 23.56 -13.21
C VAL A 244 -0.62 22.60 -12.73
N VAL A 245 -1.02 21.68 -13.60
CA VAL A 245 -1.88 20.55 -13.26
C VAL A 245 -1.23 19.30 -13.84
N PRO A 246 -1.17 18.18 -13.10
CA PRO A 246 -0.56 16.97 -13.63
C PRO A 246 -1.29 16.45 -14.87
N ASN A 247 -0.54 15.85 -15.80
CA ASN A 247 -1.15 15.22 -16.97
C ASN A 247 -2.01 14.01 -16.52
N PRO A 248 -3.31 13.95 -16.85
CA PRO A 248 -4.23 12.90 -16.38
C PRO A 248 -3.89 11.49 -16.89
N ARG A 249 -3.06 11.36 -17.93
CA ARG A 249 -2.55 10.06 -18.43
C ARG A 249 -1.33 9.55 -17.68
N ARG A 250 -0.60 10.46 -17.03
CA ARG A 250 0.68 10.16 -16.38
C ARG A 250 0.61 10.29 -14.87
N ASN A 251 -0.41 10.96 -14.34
CA ASN A 251 -0.59 11.12 -12.92
C ASN A 251 -2.07 11.19 -12.50
N VAL A 252 -2.35 10.53 -11.38
CA VAL A 252 -3.67 10.42 -10.74
C VAL A 252 -4.28 11.79 -10.41
N GLY A 253 -3.43 12.77 -10.07
CA GLY A 253 -3.79 14.16 -9.78
C GLY A 253 -4.39 14.91 -10.96
N GLY A 254 -4.02 14.58 -12.19
CA GLY A 254 -4.60 15.24 -13.37
C GLY A 254 -6.09 14.99 -13.52
N LEU A 255 -6.49 13.72 -13.36
CA LEU A 255 -7.90 13.36 -13.40
C LEU A 255 -8.65 13.90 -12.17
N ALA A 256 -8.01 13.89 -11.00
CA ALA A 256 -8.55 14.50 -9.78
C ALA A 256 -8.81 16.01 -9.93
N ALA A 257 -7.95 16.74 -10.66
CA ALA A 257 -8.14 18.14 -10.98
C ALA A 257 -9.39 18.34 -11.85
N MET A 258 -9.55 17.56 -12.92
CA MET A 258 -10.72 17.65 -13.79
C MET A 258 -12.03 17.36 -13.05
N ILE A 259 -12.00 16.40 -12.11
CA ILE A 259 -13.15 16.07 -11.26
C ILE A 259 -13.49 17.23 -10.32
N ALA A 260 -12.49 17.79 -9.62
CA ALA A 260 -12.69 18.93 -8.73
C ALA A 260 -13.19 20.17 -9.49
N ALA A 261 -12.64 20.44 -10.67
CA ALA A 261 -13.07 21.52 -11.55
C ALA A 261 -14.52 21.35 -12.00
N ALA A 262 -14.94 20.13 -12.36
CA ALA A 262 -16.35 19.84 -12.65
C ALA A 262 -17.23 20.05 -11.42
N GLY A 263 -16.77 19.61 -10.24
CA GLY A 263 -17.49 19.78 -8.98
C GLY A 263 -17.81 21.24 -8.69
N GLU A 264 -16.84 22.11 -8.89
CA GLU A 264 -17.01 23.54 -8.68
C GLU A 264 -17.84 24.20 -9.79
N TYR A 265 -17.62 23.85 -11.06
CA TYR A 265 -18.41 24.37 -12.18
C TYR A 265 -19.92 24.09 -12.02
N TYR A 266 -20.27 22.93 -11.44
CA TYR A 266 -21.65 22.53 -11.21
C TYR A 266 -22.13 22.73 -9.77
N ASP A 267 -21.30 23.31 -8.90
CA ASP A 267 -21.59 23.54 -7.47
C ASP A 267 -22.12 22.29 -6.76
N ARG A 268 -21.42 21.15 -6.92
CA ARG A 268 -21.76 19.90 -6.25
C ARG A 268 -20.62 18.88 -6.18
N THR A 269 -20.71 17.95 -5.24
CA THR A 269 -19.68 16.92 -5.03
C THR A 269 -19.81 15.69 -5.91
N ASN A 270 -20.93 15.52 -6.63
CA ASN A 270 -21.20 14.36 -7.47
C ASN A 270 -21.34 14.75 -8.95
N ILE A 271 -20.54 14.11 -9.79
CA ILE A 271 -20.50 14.40 -11.23
C ILE A 271 -20.90 13.15 -12.01
N SER A 272 -21.68 13.36 -13.06
CA SER A 272 -22.23 12.34 -13.95
C SER A 272 -21.61 12.42 -15.34
N VAL A 273 -21.89 11.41 -16.16
CA VAL A 273 -21.43 11.40 -17.57
C VAL A 273 -22.04 12.58 -18.33
N ALA A 274 -23.31 12.91 -18.07
CA ALA A 274 -23.98 14.02 -18.74
C ALA A 274 -23.23 15.34 -18.51
N ASP A 275 -22.76 15.59 -17.29
CA ASP A 275 -22.01 16.80 -16.93
C ASP A 275 -20.68 16.89 -17.67
N VAL A 276 -19.88 15.82 -17.65
CA VAL A 276 -18.55 15.84 -18.30
C VAL A 276 -18.62 15.78 -19.83
N THR A 277 -19.82 15.53 -20.37
CA THR A 277 -20.11 15.58 -21.82
C THR A 277 -20.87 16.83 -22.25
N ASP A 278 -21.20 17.72 -21.31
CA ASP A 278 -21.84 19.00 -21.62
C ASP A 278 -20.91 19.87 -22.49
N PRO A 279 -21.33 20.31 -23.68
CA PRO A 279 -20.51 21.15 -24.56
C PRO A 279 -20.03 22.45 -23.90
N ALA A 280 -20.81 23.05 -23.00
CA ALA A 280 -20.41 24.29 -22.33
C ALA A 280 -19.24 24.04 -21.36
N PHE A 281 -19.37 23.00 -20.53
CA PHE A 281 -18.30 22.57 -19.63
C PHE A 281 -17.06 22.10 -20.40
N GLN A 282 -17.23 21.32 -21.47
CA GLN A 282 -16.09 20.88 -22.29
C GLN A 282 -15.33 22.03 -22.94
N LYS A 283 -16.03 23.10 -23.33
CA LYS A 283 -15.38 24.31 -23.83
C LYS A 283 -14.56 24.98 -22.72
N TRP A 284 -15.16 25.22 -21.56
CA TRP A 284 -14.50 25.82 -20.41
C TRP A 284 -13.29 24.99 -19.94
N LEU A 285 -13.46 23.67 -19.87
CA LEU A 285 -12.38 22.74 -19.51
C LEU A 285 -11.29 22.72 -20.59
N GLY A 286 -11.64 22.86 -21.87
CA GLY A 286 -10.69 22.98 -22.97
C GLY A 286 -9.84 24.24 -22.88
N GLU A 287 -10.45 25.37 -22.52
CA GLU A 287 -9.77 26.64 -22.27
C GLU A 287 -8.81 26.52 -21.07
N LEU A 288 -9.25 25.93 -19.96
CA LEU A 288 -8.42 25.66 -18.79
C LEU A 288 -7.26 24.71 -19.10
N MET A 289 -7.55 23.52 -19.63
CA MET A 289 -6.55 22.47 -19.82
C MET A 289 -5.59 22.80 -20.97
N GLY A 290 -6.03 23.58 -21.96
CA GLY A 290 -5.18 24.10 -23.04
C GLY A 290 -4.21 25.20 -22.58
N SER A 291 -4.44 25.79 -21.41
CA SER A 291 -3.53 26.77 -20.78
C SER A 291 -2.44 26.15 -19.91
N LEU A 292 -2.47 24.82 -19.72
CA LEU A 292 -1.50 24.13 -18.88
C LEU A 292 -0.10 24.24 -19.45
N THR A 293 0.85 24.43 -18.55
CA THR A 293 2.27 24.45 -18.92
C THR A 293 2.69 23.03 -19.33
N ASP A 294 3.19 22.85 -20.56
CA ASP A 294 3.78 21.58 -21.00
C ASP A 294 5.17 21.42 -20.38
N VAL A 295 5.24 20.73 -19.24
CA VAL A 295 6.51 20.36 -18.62
C VAL A 295 6.74 18.86 -18.82
N SER A 296 7.78 18.59 -19.59
CA SER A 296 8.23 17.27 -20.03
C SER A 296 8.96 16.52 -18.91
N GLY A 297 8.24 16.14 -17.85
CA GLY A 297 8.77 15.34 -16.72
C GLY A 297 8.12 13.95 -16.61
N ALA A 298 8.94 12.91 -16.43
CA ALA A 298 8.53 11.49 -16.39
C ALA A 298 7.88 11.04 -15.07
N SER A 299 7.75 11.91 -14.08
CA SER A 299 6.96 11.69 -12.88
C SER A 299 6.19 12.97 -12.59
N ALA A 300 4.86 12.92 -12.82
CA ALA A 300 3.88 13.58 -11.97
C ALA A 300 4.38 14.79 -11.17
N TYR A 301 4.18 16.02 -11.67
CA TYR A 301 4.49 17.27 -10.98
C TYR A 301 4.32 17.18 -9.47
N THR A 302 5.42 17.40 -8.75
CA THR A 302 5.42 17.41 -7.29
C THR A 302 5.76 18.82 -6.80
N ALA A 303 5.49 19.10 -5.53
CA ALA A 303 5.96 20.32 -4.90
C ALA A 303 7.51 20.44 -4.91
N GLU A 304 8.24 19.34 -5.16
CA GLU A 304 9.69 19.33 -5.32
C GLU A 304 10.13 20.12 -6.57
N ASP A 305 9.37 20.06 -7.66
CA ASP A 305 9.69 20.82 -8.88
C ASP A 305 9.63 22.32 -8.62
N PHE A 306 8.60 22.79 -7.89
CA PHE A 306 8.52 24.17 -7.41
C PHE A 306 9.72 24.51 -6.52
N ALA A 307 10.14 23.59 -5.65
CA ALA A 307 11.32 23.77 -4.82
C ALA A 307 12.63 23.82 -5.62
N LEU A 308 12.74 23.13 -6.75
CA LEU A 308 13.97 23.01 -7.54
C LEU A 308 14.10 24.08 -8.61
N PHE A 309 13.03 24.41 -9.31
CA PHE A 309 13.07 25.25 -10.51
C PHE A 309 12.28 26.55 -10.39
N GLY A 310 11.50 26.73 -9.32
CA GLY A 310 10.92 28.03 -9.00
C GLY A 310 9.87 28.47 -10.02
N TYR A 311 9.91 29.74 -10.40
CA TYR A 311 8.95 30.37 -11.34
C TYR A 311 9.02 29.83 -12.79
N SER A 312 10.01 29.00 -13.13
CA SER A 312 10.05 28.37 -14.45
C SER A 312 9.09 27.18 -14.57
N VAL A 313 8.67 26.58 -13.45
CA VAL A 313 7.68 25.48 -13.42
C VAL A 313 6.28 26.02 -13.67
N GLY A 314 5.93 27.08 -12.93
CA GLY A 314 4.64 27.75 -13.03
C GLY A 314 4.45 28.78 -11.93
N ASP A 315 3.31 29.46 -11.94
CA ASP A 315 2.92 30.45 -10.93
C ASP A 315 2.13 29.83 -9.78
N GLY A 316 1.47 28.70 -10.05
CA GLY A 316 0.76 27.89 -9.07
C GLY A 316 0.10 26.66 -9.70
N GLY A 317 -0.33 25.73 -8.86
CA GLY A 317 -0.90 24.49 -9.34
C GLY A 317 -1.64 23.68 -8.30
N GLN A 318 -2.38 22.67 -8.76
CA GLN A 318 -2.96 21.66 -7.89
C GLN A 318 -1.91 20.61 -7.54
N LEU A 319 -1.66 20.44 -6.25
CA LEU A 319 -0.63 19.57 -5.71
C LEU A 319 -1.17 18.82 -4.49
N LEU A 320 -0.60 17.65 -4.20
CA LEU A 320 -0.88 16.93 -2.96
C LEU A 320 -0.38 17.76 -1.77
N GLU A 321 -1.25 17.94 -0.79
CA GLU A 321 -0.96 18.65 0.45
C GLU A 321 0.27 18.07 1.15
N SER A 322 0.35 16.74 1.26
CA SER A 322 1.51 16.05 1.82
C SER A 322 2.82 16.44 1.13
N ASP A 323 2.80 16.52 -0.19
CA ASP A 323 4.00 16.86 -0.96
C ASP A 323 4.38 18.33 -0.75
N LEU A 324 3.39 19.22 -0.75
CA LEU A 324 3.56 20.64 -0.43
C LEU A 324 4.19 20.81 0.96
N LEU A 325 3.58 20.23 2.00
CA LEU A 325 4.03 20.35 3.39
C LEU A 325 5.49 19.92 3.60
N ASN A 326 5.93 18.85 2.92
CA ASN A 326 7.31 18.38 3.00
C ASN A 326 8.31 19.28 2.26
N ASN A 327 7.88 19.98 1.21
CA ASN A 327 8.76 20.78 0.35
C ASN A 327 8.77 22.28 0.68
N MET A 328 7.81 22.80 1.47
CA MET A 328 7.69 24.23 1.84
C MET A 328 8.99 24.83 2.39
N ALA A 329 9.70 24.13 3.27
CA ALA A 329 10.96 24.63 3.84
C ALA A 329 12.03 24.83 2.76
N GLY A 330 12.12 23.89 1.81
CA GLY A 330 13.04 23.98 0.68
C GLY A 330 12.69 25.13 -0.25
N ILE A 331 11.40 25.33 -0.53
CA ILE A 331 10.87 26.45 -1.34
C ILE A 331 11.22 27.79 -0.67
N GLN A 332 10.89 27.96 0.61
CA GLN A 332 11.14 29.21 1.34
C GLN A 332 12.63 29.56 1.44
N THR A 333 13.50 28.54 1.52
CA THR A 333 14.94 28.75 1.61
C THR A 333 15.54 29.15 0.26
N ARG A 334 15.03 28.58 -0.84
CA ARG A 334 15.58 28.79 -2.19
C ARG A 334 15.01 30.01 -2.90
N TRP A 335 13.75 30.33 -2.64
CA TRP A 335 13.02 31.40 -3.32
C TRP A 335 12.57 32.46 -2.33
N ALA A 336 12.73 33.73 -2.71
CA ALA A 336 12.30 34.87 -1.89
C ALA A 336 10.77 35.01 -1.75
N ASP A 337 10.01 34.16 -2.43
CA ASP A 337 8.55 34.13 -2.45
C ASP A 337 8.09 32.71 -2.06
N PRO A 338 7.54 32.52 -0.85
CA PRO A 338 7.05 31.22 -0.43
C PRO A 338 5.76 30.85 -1.19
N LEU A 339 5.42 29.56 -1.23
CA LEU A 339 4.08 29.16 -1.63
C LEU A 339 3.09 29.41 -0.47
N VAL A 340 1.87 29.76 -0.83
CA VAL A 340 0.70 29.65 0.04
C VAL A 340 -0.18 28.49 -0.42
N ILE A 341 -0.85 27.88 0.55
CA ILE A 341 -1.81 26.81 0.34
C ILE A 341 -3.22 27.43 0.36
N ARG A 342 -4.04 27.05 -0.61
CA ARG A 342 -5.49 27.33 -0.63
C ARG A 342 -6.23 26.04 -0.88
N TYR A 343 -7.31 25.83 -0.13
CA TYR A 343 -8.21 24.71 -0.32
C TYR A 343 -9.34 25.17 -1.24
N PRO A 344 -9.48 24.63 -2.47
CA PRO A 344 -10.70 24.83 -3.23
C PRO A 344 -11.92 24.37 -2.43
N GLU A 345 -13.11 24.85 -2.78
CA GLU A 345 -14.34 24.42 -2.10
C GLU A 345 -14.54 22.92 -2.31
N TYR A 346 -14.51 22.48 -3.57
CA TYR A 346 -14.69 21.10 -3.98
C TYR A 346 -13.36 20.34 -4.08
N LEU A 347 -13.06 19.52 -3.08
CA LEU A 347 -11.74 18.89 -2.91
C LEU A 347 -11.75 17.41 -3.26
N THR A 348 -10.75 16.98 -4.02
CA THR A 348 -10.45 15.55 -4.13
C THR A 348 -9.58 15.11 -2.95
N TRP A 349 -10.01 14.03 -2.29
CA TRP A 349 -9.27 13.42 -1.19
C TRP A 349 -8.56 12.16 -1.70
N PHE A 350 -7.25 12.15 -1.53
CA PHE A 350 -6.41 10.97 -1.76
C PHE A 350 -6.39 10.17 -0.48
N ASP A 351 -7.13 9.06 -0.47
CA ASP A 351 -7.43 8.27 0.73
C ASP A 351 -6.56 7.03 0.89
N PHE A 352 -5.63 6.79 -0.02
CA PHE A 352 -4.65 5.71 0.02
C PHE A 352 -5.21 4.38 0.56
N PRO A 353 -6.20 3.77 -0.13
CA PRO A 353 -6.93 2.66 0.46
C PRO A 353 -6.09 1.37 0.48
N PHE A 354 -5.92 0.78 1.65
CA PHE A 354 -5.32 -0.54 1.79
C PHE A 354 -6.26 -1.60 1.22
N SER A 355 -5.92 -2.12 0.04
CA SER A 355 -6.80 -2.98 -0.75
C SER A 355 -6.18 -4.37 -0.87
N ILE A 356 -6.76 -5.34 -0.18
CA ILE A 356 -6.28 -6.73 -0.16
C ILE A 356 -6.83 -7.46 -1.38
N TRP A 357 -5.95 -8.14 -2.13
CA TRP A 357 -6.37 -8.95 -3.28
C TRP A 357 -7.14 -10.20 -2.83
N VAL A 358 -8.36 -10.37 -3.33
CA VAL A 358 -9.28 -11.48 -3.03
C VAL A 358 -9.44 -12.39 -4.25
N GLY A 359 -8.37 -13.10 -4.56
CA GLY A 359 -8.36 -14.18 -5.54
C GLY A 359 -7.60 -15.41 -5.05
N PRO A 360 -7.56 -16.49 -5.85
CA PRO A 360 -6.82 -17.71 -5.53
C PRO A 360 -5.30 -17.49 -5.45
N GLU A 361 -4.78 -16.39 -5.98
CA GLU A 361 -3.36 -16.02 -6.01
C GLU A 361 -2.80 -15.77 -4.61
N THR A 362 -3.66 -15.41 -3.66
CA THR A 362 -3.33 -15.15 -2.25
C THR A 362 -4.07 -16.11 -1.33
N THR A 363 -3.35 -16.73 -0.40
CA THR A 363 -3.85 -17.68 0.60
C THR A 363 -4.57 -16.96 1.73
N ALA A 364 -5.36 -17.69 2.52
CA ALA A 364 -5.99 -17.14 3.72
C ALA A 364 -4.97 -16.61 4.75
N PRO A 365 -3.85 -17.31 5.06
CA PRO A 365 -2.80 -16.74 5.92
C PRO A 365 -2.21 -15.43 5.38
N GLU A 366 -1.95 -15.32 4.07
CA GLU A 366 -1.44 -14.07 3.46
C GLU A 366 -2.44 -12.91 3.63
N LYS A 367 -3.74 -13.15 3.43
CA LYS A 367 -4.82 -12.14 3.62
C LYS A 367 -4.98 -11.73 5.08
N ASN A 368 -4.94 -12.68 6.01
CA ASN A 368 -5.01 -12.40 7.44
C ASN A 368 -3.78 -11.63 7.93
N ALA A 369 -2.59 -11.99 7.45
CA ALA A 369 -1.37 -11.27 7.75
C ALA A 369 -1.40 -9.84 7.19
N ALA A 370 -1.94 -9.65 5.98
CA ALA A 370 -2.17 -8.33 5.41
C ALA A 370 -3.13 -7.48 6.25
N LEU A 371 -4.22 -8.08 6.75
CA LEU A 371 -5.15 -7.42 7.66
C LEU A 371 -4.49 -7.02 8.99
N GLN A 372 -3.61 -7.85 9.55
CA GLN A 372 -2.84 -7.46 10.74
C GLN A 372 -1.94 -6.25 10.46
N PHE A 373 -1.31 -6.18 9.28
CA PHE A 373 -0.51 -5.03 8.89
C PHE A 373 -1.36 -3.77 8.65
N GLU A 374 -2.54 -3.89 8.04
CA GLU A 374 -3.51 -2.78 7.93
C GLU A 374 -3.87 -2.22 9.31
N GLN A 375 -4.20 -3.08 10.26
CA GLN A 375 -4.52 -2.67 11.63
C GLN A 375 -3.33 -2.00 12.32
N PHE A 376 -2.12 -2.48 12.10
CA PHE A 376 -0.90 -1.86 12.59
C PHE A 376 -0.69 -0.45 12.02
N LEU A 377 -0.89 -0.25 10.70
CA LEU A 377 -0.82 1.07 10.08
C LEU A 377 -1.81 2.06 10.72
N LEU A 378 -2.98 1.57 11.16
CA LEU A 378 -4.03 2.38 11.79
C LEU A 378 -3.83 2.62 13.29
N MET A 379 -2.81 2.03 13.93
CA MET A 379 -2.52 2.28 15.34
C MET A 379 -2.15 3.76 15.57
N PRO A 380 -2.60 4.39 16.68
CA PRO A 380 -2.35 5.81 16.92
C PRO A 380 -0.88 6.22 16.84
N GLU A 381 0.03 5.40 17.37
CA GLU A 381 1.47 5.65 17.31
C GLU A 381 2.05 5.62 15.89
N ILE A 382 1.51 4.77 15.00
CA ILE A 382 1.93 4.68 13.61
C ILE A 382 1.32 5.81 12.77
N GLN A 383 0.07 6.19 13.07
CA GLN A 383 -0.61 7.33 12.44
C GLN A 383 0.04 8.67 12.80
N LYS A 384 0.58 8.83 14.03
CA LYS A 384 1.39 10.00 14.39
C LYS A 384 2.63 10.16 13.50
N LEU A 385 3.25 9.04 13.08
CA LEU A 385 4.37 9.08 12.13
C LEU A 385 3.92 9.53 10.73
N ALA A 386 2.70 9.17 10.31
CA ALA A 386 2.13 9.66 9.06
C ALA A 386 1.97 11.20 9.09
N VAL A 387 1.45 11.72 10.21
CA VAL A 387 1.29 13.17 10.43
C VAL A 387 2.62 13.93 10.39
N GLN A 388 3.69 13.33 10.92
CA GLN A 388 5.04 13.91 10.81
C GLN A 388 5.53 14.03 9.37
N GLN A 389 5.03 13.19 8.46
CA GLN A 389 5.33 13.22 7.02
C GLN A 389 4.27 14.01 6.22
N GLY A 390 3.43 14.82 6.87
CA GLY A 390 2.46 15.68 6.18
C GLY A 390 1.22 14.95 5.67
N LEU A 391 1.03 13.67 6.04
CA LEU A 391 -0.20 12.94 5.78
C LEU A 391 -1.21 13.21 6.89
N ARG A 392 -2.48 13.34 6.55
CA ARG A 392 -3.58 13.35 7.52
C ARG A 392 -3.85 11.92 8.00
N ALA A 393 -4.07 11.78 9.31
CA ALA A 393 -4.37 10.48 9.89
C ALA A 393 -5.75 9.95 9.43
N ALA A 394 -5.82 8.67 9.12
CA ALA A 394 -7.08 7.95 8.90
C ALA A 394 -7.75 7.58 10.24
N ASN A 395 -6.95 7.43 11.31
CA ASN A 395 -7.45 7.22 12.68
C ASN A 395 -7.88 8.56 13.30
N SER A 396 -9.15 8.65 13.72
CA SER A 396 -9.73 9.86 14.34
C SER A 396 -9.15 10.24 15.70
N ASP A 397 -8.48 9.30 16.37
CA ASP A 397 -7.84 9.54 17.68
C ASP A 397 -6.50 10.30 17.55
N VAL A 398 -6.03 10.54 16.32
CA VAL A 398 -4.79 11.26 16.06
C VAL A 398 -5.09 12.59 15.37
N SER A 399 -4.79 13.69 16.05
CA SER A 399 -4.91 15.03 15.46
C SER A 399 -3.68 15.41 14.65
N VAL A 400 -3.89 16.15 13.56
CA VAL A 400 -2.81 16.78 12.78
C VAL A 400 -2.19 17.98 13.51
N THR A 401 -2.80 18.47 14.58
CA THR A 401 -2.32 19.63 15.36
C THR A 401 -1.61 19.24 16.66
N ASP A 402 -1.51 17.95 16.97
CA ASP A 402 -0.89 17.49 18.20
C ASP A 402 0.64 17.51 18.10
N GLY A 403 1.26 18.50 18.73
CA GLY A 403 2.72 18.66 18.77
C GLY A 403 3.27 19.47 17.59
N ASP A 404 4.56 19.30 17.31
CA ASP A 404 5.26 20.01 16.23
C ASP A 404 5.11 19.28 14.88
N THR A 405 3.98 19.49 14.23
CA THR A 405 3.63 18.89 12.94
C THR A 405 3.83 19.86 11.78
N LEU A 406 3.95 19.35 10.55
CA LEU A 406 4.00 20.20 9.37
C LEU A 406 2.74 21.07 9.22
N PHE A 407 1.57 20.57 9.67
CA PHE A 407 0.33 21.33 9.65
C PHE A 407 0.38 22.56 10.56
N THR A 408 0.93 22.41 11.77
CA THR A 408 1.08 23.55 12.70
C THR A 408 2.15 24.55 12.23
N ARG A 409 3.27 24.05 11.68
CA ARG A 409 4.35 24.89 11.17
C ARG A 409 3.91 25.78 10.01
N TRP A 410 3.10 25.25 9.10
CA TRP A 410 2.68 25.93 7.88
C TRP A 410 1.29 26.56 7.97
N HIS A 411 0.72 26.68 9.18
CA HIS A 411 -0.58 27.33 9.38
C HIS A 411 -0.61 28.77 8.82
N SER A 412 0.47 29.54 8.99
CA SER A 412 0.55 30.91 8.44
C SER A 412 0.61 30.98 6.91
N GLN A 413 0.85 29.85 6.25
CA GLN A 413 0.90 29.71 4.79
C GLN A 413 -0.46 29.25 4.26
N GLY A 414 -1.46 29.07 5.12
CA GLY A 414 -2.83 28.73 4.74
C GLY A 414 -3.20 27.27 4.96
N VAL A 415 -2.38 26.46 5.63
CA VAL A 415 -2.72 25.06 5.96
C VAL A 415 -3.85 25.02 6.98
N GLU A 416 -4.88 24.23 6.68
CA GLU A 416 -6.05 24.09 7.54
C GLU A 416 -6.02 22.76 8.30
N ALA A 417 -6.16 22.81 9.63
CA ALA A 417 -6.25 21.60 10.43
C ALA A 417 -7.53 20.81 10.13
N VAL A 418 -8.64 21.51 9.94
CA VAL A 418 -9.97 20.93 9.72
C VAL A 418 -10.50 21.41 8.39
N VAL A 419 -10.70 20.46 7.48
CA VAL A 419 -11.28 20.73 6.16
C VAL A 419 -12.68 20.09 6.11
N PRO A 420 -13.72 20.83 5.67
CA PRO A 420 -15.07 20.30 5.58
C PRO A 420 -15.16 19.02 4.74
N ARG A 421 -15.82 17.99 5.29
CA ARG A 421 -16.07 16.74 4.55
C ARG A 421 -17.26 16.84 3.60
N THR A 422 -18.12 17.84 3.80
CA THR A 422 -19.35 18.05 3.00
C THR A 422 -19.05 18.43 1.56
N THR A 423 -17.88 19.01 1.29
CA THR A 423 -17.42 19.40 -0.04
C THR A 423 -16.38 18.45 -0.63
N ARG A 424 -16.15 17.30 0.03
CA ARG A 424 -15.33 16.22 -0.53
C ARG A 424 -16.00 15.68 -1.79
N MET A 425 -15.27 15.67 -2.89
CA MET A 425 -15.73 15.04 -4.13
C MET A 425 -16.05 13.56 -3.89
N THR A 426 -17.23 13.17 -4.35
CA THR A 426 -17.64 11.76 -4.39
C THR A 426 -16.80 11.05 -5.45
N SER A 427 -16.32 9.84 -5.16
CA SER A 427 -15.60 9.03 -6.14
C SER A 427 -16.45 8.86 -7.40
N PRO A 428 -16.03 9.35 -8.57
CA PRO A 428 -16.83 9.25 -9.78
C PRO A 428 -16.97 7.80 -10.24
N SER A 429 -18.02 7.51 -11.01
CA SER A 429 -18.15 6.21 -11.66
C SER A 429 -17.07 6.02 -12.72
N ARG A 430 -16.78 4.75 -13.06
CA ARG A 430 -15.88 4.39 -14.16
C ARG A 430 -16.21 5.16 -15.44
N ASP A 431 -17.49 5.26 -15.80
CA ASP A 431 -17.90 5.89 -17.05
C ASP A 431 -17.55 7.39 -17.07
N VAL A 432 -17.66 8.08 -15.93
CA VAL A 432 -17.24 9.48 -15.80
C VAL A 432 -15.73 9.61 -15.98
N LEU A 433 -14.95 8.75 -15.32
CA LEU A 433 -13.48 8.75 -15.43
C LEU A 433 -13.04 8.51 -16.88
N LEU A 434 -13.63 7.52 -17.55
CA LEU A 434 -13.33 7.20 -18.95
C LEU A 434 -13.77 8.31 -19.91
N ALA A 435 -14.92 8.95 -19.66
CA ALA A 435 -15.38 10.08 -20.47
C ALA A 435 -14.41 11.27 -20.40
N LEU A 436 -13.95 11.65 -19.20
CA LEU A 436 -12.96 12.71 -19.00
C LEU A 436 -11.61 12.37 -19.66
N LEU A 437 -11.10 11.16 -19.45
CA LEU A 437 -9.84 10.71 -20.05
C LEU A 437 -9.89 10.66 -21.58
N ARG A 438 -11.03 10.25 -22.15
CA ARG A 438 -11.24 10.24 -23.60
C ARG A 438 -11.34 11.66 -24.15
N TRP A 439 -12.06 12.54 -23.46
CA TRP A 439 -12.17 13.93 -23.86
C TRP A 439 -10.78 14.61 -23.85
N PHE A 440 -9.98 14.37 -22.81
CA PHE A 440 -8.63 14.95 -22.70
C PHE A 440 -7.75 14.55 -23.88
N ASP A 441 -7.72 13.26 -24.25
CA ASP A 441 -6.94 12.77 -25.40
C ASP A 441 -7.33 13.43 -26.72
N LEU A 442 -8.63 13.66 -26.92
CA LEU A 442 -9.15 14.18 -28.18
C LEU A 442 -8.94 15.68 -28.34
N ASN A 443 -8.85 16.43 -27.24
CA ASN A 443 -8.89 17.89 -27.26
C ASN A 443 -7.62 18.58 -26.74
N VAL A 444 -6.84 17.92 -25.89
CA VAL A 444 -5.68 18.53 -25.19
C VAL A 444 -4.42 17.70 -25.34
N GLY A 445 -4.51 16.38 -25.21
CA GLY A 445 -3.35 15.48 -25.13
C GLY A 445 -2.61 15.20 -26.45
N GLN A 446 -2.86 15.99 -27.51
CA GLN A 446 -2.21 15.84 -28.82
C GLN A 446 -0.86 16.55 -28.92
#